data_AF-A0A7W3RML1-F1
#
_entry.id   AF-A0A7W3RML1-F1
#
_cell.length_a   1.000
_cell.length_b   1.000
_cell.length_c   1.000
_cell.angle_alpha   90.00
_cell.angle_beta   90.00
_cell.angle_gamma   90.00
#
_symmetry.space_group_name_H-M   'P 1'
#
loop_
_entity.id
_entity.type
_entity.pdbx_description
1 polymer ?
#
loop_
_entity_poly.entity_id
_entity_poly.type
_entity_poly.pdbx_seq_one_letter_code
_entity_poly.pdbx_strand_id
1 'polypeptide(L)'
;MAARSGWLSPDGQSREDTRLVPLGTMAPVSPVASRSGILPGSVDGMTRLSGFTVEGVAGTMTAVVHPGRAVLQGPDGQGAYPVALAEDLTLTFTDGDAQYDRIDLVVLRIYDDAYDGSGRFEAVIEVVPGSATATPTAPPTPPLALPLYEVRIPKGASAGTAPNWSSALTGRRTATVGLGGILPVTSDTTNGAYPGQYRDLGSVLQRWSGTAWADYQPPVAVETTTTGATATTDWSVLSYNARRTRGVCSFNLALARTGANLVATAAGTTNPGNVNDTQIATLPAGWRPAQDSYAIATDGYADGSVRILADGSVLLITWATSGVIQTGNNVRISACYVL
;
A
#
# COMPACT_ATOMS: atom_id res chain seq x y z
N MET A 1 5.00 -41.82 6.61
CA MET A 1 3.96 -41.46 7.59
C MET A 1 3.19 -40.26 7.03
N ALA A 2 1.85 -40.23 7.13
CA ALA A 2 1.04 -39.19 6.50
C ALA A 2 1.06 -37.83 7.25
N ALA A 3 1.27 -37.86 8.57
CA ALA A 3 1.51 -36.68 9.39
C ALA A 3 2.98 -36.66 9.84
N ARG A 4 3.59 -35.47 9.87
CA ARG A 4 4.97 -35.26 10.32
C ARG A 4 4.97 -34.32 11.52
N SER A 5 5.94 -34.48 12.42
CA SER A 5 6.18 -33.54 13.51
C SER A 5 7.68 -33.34 13.68
N GLY A 6 8.10 -32.08 13.61
CA GLY A 6 9.51 -31.70 13.68
C GLY A 6 10.09 -31.82 15.09
N TRP A 7 9.27 -32.02 16.13
CA TRP A 7 9.72 -31.95 17.54
C TRP A 7 9.20 -33.10 18.42
N LEU A 8 8.50 -34.08 17.84
CA LEU A 8 7.88 -35.18 18.60
C LEU A 8 8.74 -36.45 18.69
N SER A 9 9.66 -36.65 17.75
CA SER A 9 10.46 -37.88 17.67
C SER A 9 11.39 -38.01 18.89
N PRO A 10 11.34 -39.14 19.62
CA PRO A 10 12.23 -39.40 20.76
C PRO A 10 13.69 -39.62 20.33
N ASP A 11 13.92 -39.97 19.05
CA ASP A 11 15.24 -40.28 18.50
C ASP A 11 15.91 -39.06 17.81
N GLY A 12 15.34 -37.86 17.98
CA GLY A 12 15.83 -36.61 17.40
C GLY A 12 15.06 -36.16 16.16
N GLN A 13 15.39 -34.96 15.65
CA GLN A 13 14.71 -34.35 14.50
C GLN A 13 15.35 -34.75 13.17
N SER A 14 14.56 -35.21 12.20
CA SER A 14 15.03 -35.33 10.83
C SER A 14 15.04 -33.94 10.16
N ARG A 15 16.05 -33.68 9.31
CA ARG A 15 16.15 -32.39 8.59
C ARG A 15 14.90 -32.13 7.74
N GLU A 16 14.33 -33.16 7.13
CA GLU A 16 13.09 -33.08 6.34
C GLU A 16 11.89 -32.69 7.22
N ASP A 17 11.69 -33.36 8.36
CA ASP A 17 10.56 -33.06 9.25
C ASP A 17 10.67 -31.63 9.83
N THR A 18 11.88 -31.15 10.16
CA THR A 18 12.10 -29.75 10.60
C THR A 18 11.69 -28.74 9.51
N ARG A 19 11.96 -29.05 8.23
CA ARG A 19 11.61 -28.18 7.10
C ARG A 19 10.13 -28.23 6.70
N LEU A 20 9.43 -29.33 7.01
CA LEU A 20 8.02 -29.53 6.70
C LEU A 20 7.05 -28.93 7.73
N VAL A 21 7.50 -28.71 8.97
CA VAL A 21 6.67 -28.10 10.03
C VAL A 21 7.29 -26.85 10.70
N PRO A 22 7.79 -25.87 9.92
CA PRO A 22 8.40 -24.69 10.51
C PRO A 22 7.35 -23.84 11.25
N LEU A 23 7.66 -23.41 12.48
CA LEU A 23 6.90 -22.39 13.18
C LEU A 23 7.24 -21.01 12.60
N GLY A 24 6.24 -20.21 12.23
CA GLY A 24 6.44 -18.93 11.54
C GLY A 24 6.66 -19.09 10.04
N THR A 25 5.68 -19.66 9.35
CA THR A 25 5.74 -19.94 7.91
C THR A 25 5.75 -18.66 7.08
N MET A 26 6.43 -18.69 5.94
CA MET A 26 6.32 -17.63 4.93
C MET A 26 4.93 -17.70 4.26
N ALA A 27 4.63 -16.75 3.38
CA ALA A 27 3.41 -16.73 2.59
C ALA A 27 3.23 -18.10 1.90
N PRO A 28 2.12 -18.82 2.11
CA PRO A 28 1.99 -20.18 1.65
C PRO A 28 1.80 -20.23 0.12
N VAL A 29 2.20 -21.34 -0.49
CA VAL A 29 1.88 -21.67 -1.90
C VAL A 29 1.13 -23.00 -2.00
N SER A 30 1.21 -23.83 -0.97
CA SER A 30 0.40 -25.02 -0.73
C SER A 30 0.15 -25.15 0.78
N PRO A 31 -0.62 -26.15 1.24
CA PRO A 31 -0.82 -26.40 2.68
C PRO A 31 0.48 -26.65 3.47
N VAL A 32 1.54 -27.12 2.80
CA VAL A 32 2.83 -27.47 3.45
C VAL A 32 4.03 -26.74 2.82
N ALA A 33 3.80 -25.91 1.81
CA ALA A 33 4.84 -25.19 1.10
C ALA A 33 4.75 -23.68 1.29
N SER A 34 5.91 -23.07 1.41
CA SER A 34 6.13 -21.64 1.51
C SER A 34 6.57 -21.04 0.18
N ARG A 35 6.28 -19.76 -0.03
CA ARG A 35 6.81 -19.01 -1.17
C ARG A 35 8.32 -18.83 -1.04
N SER A 36 9.07 -19.26 -2.06
CA SER A 36 10.48 -18.93 -2.21
C SER A 36 10.69 -17.44 -2.40
N GLY A 37 11.82 -16.92 -1.92
CA GLY A 37 12.23 -15.55 -2.18
C GLY A 37 13.25 -15.02 -1.19
N ILE A 38 13.66 -13.78 -1.42
CA ILE A 38 14.55 -13.03 -0.55
C ILE A 38 13.72 -12.32 0.53
N LEU A 39 14.25 -12.29 1.75
CA LEU A 39 13.65 -11.51 2.83
C LEU A 39 13.86 -10.02 2.55
N PRO A 40 12.79 -9.20 2.55
CA PRO A 40 12.90 -7.79 2.25
C PRO A 40 13.62 -7.01 3.36
N GLY A 41 14.14 -5.85 2.98
CA GLY A 41 14.84 -4.92 3.85
C GLY A 41 16.19 -4.49 3.29
N SER A 42 16.70 -3.42 3.88
CA SER A 42 18.07 -2.92 3.75
C SER A 42 18.54 -2.36 5.08
N VAL A 43 19.86 -2.22 5.24
CA VAL A 43 20.47 -1.73 6.49
C VAL A 43 20.00 -0.33 6.88
N ASP A 44 19.70 0.51 5.89
CA ASP A 44 19.25 1.90 6.01
C ASP A 44 17.72 2.06 5.87
N GLY A 45 17.00 0.98 5.56
CA GLY A 45 15.57 1.00 5.25
C GLY A 45 15.20 1.74 3.95
N MET A 46 16.17 2.12 3.11
CA MET A 46 15.92 2.89 1.88
C MET A 46 15.55 2.04 0.67
N THR A 47 15.88 0.74 0.68
CA THR A 47 15.58 -0.16 -0.44
C THR A 47 14.74 -1.35 0.00
N ARG A 48 13.80 -1.77 -0.86
CA ARG A 48 12.90 -2.90 -0.56
C ARG A 48 13.68 -4.21 -0.39
N LEU A 49 14.71 -4.42 -1.20
CA LEU A 49 15.55 -5.61 -1.21
C LEU A 49 17.02 -5.21 -1.43
N SER A 50 17.85 -5.29 -0.38
CA SER A 50 19.31 -5.20 -0.52
C SER A 50 20.00 -6.56 -0.64
N GLY A 51 19.36 -7.61 -0.13
CA GLY A 51 19.95 -8.96 -0.09
C GLY A 51 20.26 -9.52 -1.48
N PHE A 52 21.40 -10.21 -1.61
CA PHE A 52 21.86 -10.84 -2.85
C PHE A 52 21.94 -9.87 -4.04
N THR A 53 22.21 -8.59 -3.78
CA THR A 53 22.50 -7.63 -4.86
C THR A 53 23.79 -8.06 -5.55
N VAL A 54 23.81 -8.03 -6.88
CA VAL A 54 24.99 -8.33 -7.69
C VAL A 54 25.56 -7.02 -8.21
N GLU A 55 26.86 -6.81 -8.00
CA GLU A 55 27.61 -5.66 -8.49
C GLU A 55 28.80 -6.14 -9.32
N GLY A 56 28.90 -5.70 -10.57
CA GLY A 56 30.00 -6.11 -11.44
C GLY A 56 31.29 -5.35 -11.18
N VAL A 57 32.43 -6.03 -11.25
CA VAL A 57 33.75 -5.43 -10.99
C VAL A 57 34.32 -4.87 -12.30
N ALA A 58 34.45 -3.54 -12.36
CA ALA A 58 34.87 -2.81 -13.55
C ALA A 58 36.17 -3.36 -14.17
N GLY A 59 36.17 -3.55 -15.49
CA GLY A 59 37.33 -4.04 -16.24
C GLY A 59 37.62 -5.54 -16.09
N THR A 60 36.83 -6.28 -15.31
CA THR A 60 37.02 -7.73 -15.09
C THR A 60 35.79 -8.54 -15.51
N MET A 61 35.98 -9.84 -15.72
CA MET A 61 34.89 -10.82 -15.91
C MET A 61 34.38 -11.36 -14.57
N THR A 62 34.24 -10.50 -13.57
CA THR A 62 33.78 -10.89 -12.23
C THR A 62 32.68 -9.96 -11.71
N ALA A 63 31.83 -10.49 -10.84
CA ALA A 63 30.84 -9.72 -10.09
C ALA A 63 30.80 -10.19 -8.64
N VAL A 64 30.45 -9.31 -7.72
CA VAL A 64 30.29 -9.59 -6.30
C VAL A 64 28.81 -9.72 -5.98
N VAL A 65 28.44 -10.74 -5.23
CA VAL A 65 27.11 -10.90 -4.63
C VAL A 65 27.19 -10.52 -3.17
N HIS A 66 26.36 -9.58 -2.75
CA HIS A 66 26.34 -9.08 -1.38
C HIS A 66 25.48 -9.92 -0.43
N PRO A 67 25.78 -9.92 0.88
CA PRO A 67 25.04 -10.63 1.92
C PRO A 67 23.52 -10.49 1.83
N GLY A 68 22.82 -11.54 2.25
CA GLY A 68 21.36 -11.60 2.18
C GLY A 68 20.77 -12.84 2.80
N ARG A 69 19.46 -12.83 3.02
CA ARG A 69 18.69 -13.96 3.55
C ARG A 69 17.56 -14.33 2.60
N ALA A 70 17.36 -15.62 2.40
CA ALA A 70 16.32 -16.14 1.52
C ALA A 70 15.70 -17.41 2.10
N VAL A 71 14.57 -17.79 1.53
CA VAL A 71 13.94 -19.10 1.72
C VAL A 71 13.74 -19.71 0.34
N LEU A 72 14.16 -20.96 0.15
CA LEU A 72 13.92 -21.73 -1.07
C LEU A 72 13.04 -22.94 -0.74
N GLN A 73 11.85 -22.98 -1.31
CA GLN A 73 10.92 -24.07 -1.13
C GLN A 73 11.18 -25.18 -2.15
N GLY A 74 11.52 -26.37 -1.65
CA GLY A 74 11.49 -27.61 -2.44
C GLY A 74 10.06 -28.08 -2.71
N PRO A 75 9.86 -29.19 -3.43
CA PRO A 75 8.55 -29.83 -3.53
C PRO A 75 7.94 -30.08 -2.13
N ASP A 76 6.62 -30.27 -2.08
CA ASP A 76 5.86 -30.42 -0.82
C ASP A 76 6.44 -31.47 0.15
N GLY A 77 7.09 -32.53 -0.36
CA GLY A 77 7.75 -33.55 0.48
C GLY A 77 9.14 -33.17 0.99
N GLN A 78 9.80 -32.18 0.38
CA GLN A 78 11.19 -31.81 0.67
C GLN A 78 11.30 -30.65 1.68
N GLY A 79 10.29 -29.76 1.70
CA GLY A 79 10.21 -28.62 2.61
C GLY A 79 11.07 -27.41 2.21
N ALA A 80 11.08 -26.39 3.07
CA ALA A 80 11.75 -25.12 2.82
C ALA A 80 13.18 -25.05 3.39
N TYR A 81 14.11 -24.46 2.64
CA TYR A 81 15.50 -24.24 3.02
C TYR A 81 15.73 -22.76 3.35
N PRO A 82 15.94 -22.38 4.61
CA PRO A 82 16.43 -21.05 4.95
C PRO A 82 17.91 -20.93 4.56
N VAL A 83 18.26 -19.84 3.87
CA VAL A 83 19.62 -19.57 3.40
C VAL A 83 20.07 -18.19 3.85
N ALA A 84 21.34 -18.08 4.21
CA ALA A 84 22.02 -16.81 4.43
C ALA A 84 23.36 -16.81 3.69
N LEU A 85 23.63 -15.72 2.97
CA LEU A 85 24.98 -15.34 2.57
C LEU A 85 25.46 -14.30 3.58
N ALA A 86 26.55 -14.59 4.29
CA ALA A 86 27.04 -13.76 5.40
C ALA A 86 28.10 -12.73 4.99
N GLU A 87 28.79 -12.98 3.88
CA GLU A 87 29.88 -12.15 3.36
C GLU A 87 29.80 -12.04 1.83
N ASP A 88 30.55 -11.09 1.27
CA ASP A 88 30.60 -10.89 -0.18
C ASP A 88 31.17 -12.11 -0.91
N LEU A 89 30.48 -12.55 -1.96
CA LEU A 89 30.91 -13.69 -2.78
C LEU A 89 31.25 -13.23 -4.19
N THR A 90 32.48 -13.47 -4.64
CA THR A 90 32.89 -13.19 -6.01
C THR A 90 32.52 -14.33 -6.95
N LEU A 91 31.77 -14.00 -8.01
CA LEU A 91 31.46 -14.86 -9.14
C LEU A 91 32.39 -14.54 -10.31
N THR A 92 32.83 -15.57 -11.02
CA THR A 92 33.62 -15.44 -12.25
C THR A 92 32.79 -15.89 -13.44
N PHE A 93 32.80 -15.09 -14.50
CA PHE A 93 32.13 -15.37 -15.76
C PHE A 93 33.17 -15.81 -16.78
N THR A 94 32.79 -16.72 -17.66
CA THR A 94 33.64 -17.08 -18.80
C THR A 94 33.65 -15.94 -19.82
N ASP A 95 34.73 -15.84 -20.60
CA ASP A 95 34.81 -14.85 -21.69
C ASP A 95 33.66 -15.00 -22.68
N GLY A 96 33.29 -13.89 -23.32
CA GLY A 96 32.25 -13.80 -24.34
C GLY A 96 32.62 -14.60 -25.59
N ASP A 97 31.60 -15.10 -26.28
CA ASP A 97 31.79 -15.76 -27.56
C ASP A 97 32.33 -14.78 -28.62
N ALA A 98 33.06 -15.28 -29.61
CA ALA A 98 33.68 -14.41 -30.62
C ALA A 98 32.64 -13.74 -31.55
N GLN A 99 31.49 -14.37 -31.78
CA GLN A 99 30.54 -13.99 -32.82
C GLN A 99 29.23 -13.45 -32.25
N TYR A 100 28.75 -14.00 -31.15
CA TYR A 100 27.42 -13.71 -30.61
C TYR A 100 27.43 -13.33 -29.13
N ASP A 101 26.45 -12.52 -28.75
CA ASP A 101 26.18 -12.23 -27.34
C ASP A 101 25.53 -13.45 -26.69
N ARG A 102 25.60 -13.53 -25.35
CA ARG A 102 24.81 -14.49 -24.55
C ARG A 102 24.23 -13.83 -23.31
N ILE A 103 23.23 -14.48 -22.71
CA ILE A 103 22.65 -14.07 -21.43
C ILE A 103 22.87 -15.21 -20.44
N ASP A 104 23.67 -14.96 -19.41
CA ASP A 104 23.90 -15.88 -18.31
C ASP A 104 22.88 -15.60 -17.18
N LEU A 105 22.62 -16.59 -16.32
CA LEU A 105 21.71 -16.45 -15.18
C LEU A 105 22.48 -16.70 -13.88
N VAL A 106 22.49 -15.72 -12.97
CA VAL A 106 22.96 -15.90 -11.60
C VAL A 106 21.81 -16.41 -10.75
N VAL A 107 22.01 -17.54 -10.07
CA VAL A 107 20.98 -18.18 -9.25
C VAL A 107 21.51 -18.48 -7.85
N LEU A 108 20.62 -18.43 -6.86
CA LEU A 108 20.80 -19.10 -5.58
C LEU A 108 20.16 -20.48 -5.66
N ARG A 109 20.89 -21.55 -5.43
CA ARG A 109 20.42 -22.93 -5.62
C ARG A 109 20.72 -23.80 -4.40
N ILE A 110 19.83 -24.75 -4.13
CA ILE A 110 20.08 -25.83 -3.17
C ILE A 110 20.38 -27.11 -3.93
N TYR A 111 21.46 -27.78 -3.54
CA TYR A 111 21.70 -29.17 -3.84
C TYR A 111 21.36 -30.02 -2.62
N ASP A 112 20.58 -31.07 -2.83
CA ASP A 112 20.20 -32.04 -1.81
C ASP A 112 20.20 -33.43 -2.44
N ASP A 113 21.32 -34.14 -2.28
CA ASP A 113 21.57 -35.45 -2.89
C ASP A 113 20.48 -36.49 -2.58
N ALA A 114 19.81 -36.39 -1.43
CA ALA A 114 18.68 -37.26 -1.10
C ALA A 114 17.49 -37.09 -2.07
N TYR A 115 17.42 -35.96 -2.78
CA TYR A 115 16.36 -35.62 -3.73
C TYR A 115 16.86 -35.50 -5.17
N ASP A 116 18.13 -35.13 -5.39
CA ASP A 116 18.67 -34.85 -6.73
C ASP A 116 19.81 -35.79 -7.17
N GLY A 117 20.33 -36.66 -6.30
CA GLY A 117 21.41 -37.60 -6.60
C GLY A 117 22.73 -36.92 -7.01
N SER A 118 22.94 -35.66 -6.66
CA SER A 118 24.10 -34.87 -7.08
C SER A 118 25.39 -35.16 -6.30
N GLY A 119 25.31 -35.92 -5.20
CA GLY A 119 26.37 -36.09 -4.22
C GLY A 119 26.65 -34.85 -3.36
N ARG A 120 25.79 -33.82 -3.42
CA ARG A 120 25.99 -32.52 -2.75
C ARG A 120 24.85 -32.20 -1.78
N PHE A 121 25.19 -31.48 -0.71
CA PHE A 121 24.25 -31.01 0.32
C PHE A 121 24.57 -29.58 0.74
N GLU A 122 24.34 -28.63 -0.16
CA GLU A 122 24.77 -27.24 0.02
C GLU A 122 23.86 -26.23 -0.68
N ALA A 123 23.88 -25.00 -0.15
CA ALA A 123 23.34 -23.84 -0.83
C ALA A 123 24.48 -23.12 -1.55
N VAL A 124 24.35 -22.88 -2.85
CA VAL A 124 25.36 -22.18 -3.64
C VAL A 124 24.75 -21.04 -4.43
N ILE A 125 25.56 -20.02 -4.68
CA ILE A 125 25.26 -19.00 -5.68
C ILE A 125 26.16 -19.30 -6.87
N GLU A 126 25.56 -19.58 -8.01
CA GLU A 126 26.29 -20.02 -9.21
C GLU A 126 25.83 -19.28 -10.46
N VAL A 127 26.73 -19.21 -11.44
CA VAL A 127 26.43 -18.71 -12.78
C VAL A 127 26.00 -19.90 -13.64
N VAL A 128 24.83 -19.79 -14.26
CA VAL A 128 24.35 -20.71 -15.29
C VAL A 128 24.58 -20.06 -16.64
N PRO A 129 25.57 -20.51 -17.43
CA PRO A 129 25.87 -19.90 -18.72
C PRO A 129 24.73 -20.08 -19.72
N GLY A 130 24.43 -19.04 -20.48
CA GLY A 130 23.52 -19.10 -21.61
C GLY A 130 24.18 -19.60 -22.88
N SER A 131 23.37 -19.77 -23.93
CA SER A 131 23.87 -20.08 -25.27
C SER A 131 24.14 -18.81 -26.06
N ALA A 132 25.31 -18.73 -26.70
CA ALA A 132 25.68 -17.63 -27.60
C ALA A 132 24.94 -17.79 -28.94
N THR A 133 24.03 -16.86 -29.24
CA THR A 133 23.21 -16.90 -30.46
C THR A 133 22.91 -15.49 -30.95
N ALA A 134 22.42 -15.35 -32.18
CA ALA A 134 22.04 -14.04 -32.74
C ALA A 134 20.94 -13.32 -31.93
N THR A 135 20.10 -14.06 -31.22
CA THR A 135 19.03 -13.54 -30.35
C THR A 135 19.10 -14.26 -29.00
N PRO A 136 20.05 -13.91 -28.13
CA PRO A 136 20.27 -14.65 -26.90
C PRO A 136 19.09 -14.49 -25.94
N THR A 137 18.72 -15.59 -25.29
CA THR A 137 17.71 -15.65 -24.23
C THR A 137 18.34 -16.21 -22.97
N ALA A 138 17.84 -15.78 -21.80
CA ALA A 138 18.29 -16.34 -20.53
C ALA A 138 18.01 -17.86 -20.48
N PRO A 139 18.91 -18.67 -19.90
CA PRO A 139 18.65 -20.09 -19.69
C PRO A 139 17.49 -20.28 -18.70
N PRO A 140 16.78 -21.43 -18.75
CA PRO A 140 15.74 -21.72 -17.77
C PRO A 140 16.34 -21.78 -16.35
N THR A 141 15.57 -21.33 -15.37
CA THR A 141 15.97 -21.45 -13.97
C THR A 141 16.08 -22.94 -13.59
N PRO A 142 17.23 -23.39 -13.04
CA PRO A 142 17.38 -24.77 -12.60
C PRO A 142 16.37 -25.17 -11.51
N PRO A 143 16.11 -26.47 -11.32
CA PRO A 143 15.30 -26.95 -10.20
C PRO A 143 15.86 -26.48 -8.85
N LEU A 144 14.94 -26.14 -7.93
CA LEU A 144 15.24 -25.64 -6.58
C LEU A 144 16.25 -24.48 -6.57
N ALA A 145 16.05 -23.54 -7.48
CA ALA A 145 16.84 -22.33 -7.58
C ALA A 145 15.96 -21.07 -7.62
N LEU A 146 16.48 -19.97 -7.07
CA LEU A 146 15.90 -18.64 -7.14
C LEU A 146 16.76 -17.79 -8.10
N PRO A 147 16.19 -17.27 -9.20
CA PRO A 147 16.94 -16.41 -10.11
C PRO A 147 17.20 -15.05 -9.44
N LEU A 148 18.45 -14.62 -9.48
CA LEU A 148 18.88 -13.34 -8.90
C LEU A 148 19.01 -12.29 -9.99
N TYR A 149 19.82 -12.58 -11.02
CA TYR A 149 20.12 -11.66 -12.11
C TYR A 149 20.29 -12.38 -13.43
N GLU A 150 19.83 -11.75 -14.51
CA GLU A 150 20.32 -12.03 -15.85
C GLU A 150 21.53 -11.14 -16.13
N VAL A 151 22.54 -11.70 -16.78
CA VAL A 151 23.80 -11.04 -17.10
C VAL A 151 24.05 -11.12 -18.59
N ARG A 152 23.98 -10.00 -19.28
CA ARG A 152 24.33 -9.93 -20.70
C ARG A 152 25.84 -9.93 -20.85
N ILE A 153 26.39 -10.97 -21.47
CA ILE A 153 27.79 -11.06 -21.86
C ILE A 153 27.90 -10.72 -23.35
N PRO A 154 28.44 -9.55 -23.72
CA PRO A 154 28.66 -9.20 -25.11
C PRO A 154 29.68 -10.13 -25.78
N LYS A 155 29.56 -10.27 -27.10
CA LYS A 155 30.58 -10.93 -27.92
C LYS A 155 31.94 -10.28 -27.72
N GLY A 156 32.99 -11.09 -27.67
CA GLY A 156 34.36 -10.67 -27.46
C GLY A 156 34.65 -10.05 -26.09
N ALA A 157 33.70 -10.11 -25.14
CA ALA A 157 33.94 -9.64 -23.78
C ALA A 157 35.02 -10.50 -23.09
N SER A 158 35.95 -9.84 -22.40
CA SER A 158 37.02 -10.50 -21.66
C SER A 158 37.59 -9.55 -20.61
N ALA A 159 38.55 -10.00 -19.80
CA ALA A 159 39.27 -9.08 -18.92
C ALA A 159 39.92 -7.94 -19.73
N GLY A 160 39.72 -6.69 -19.30
CA GLY A 160 40.12 -5.48 -20.04
C GLY A 160 39.12 -4.98 -21.09
N THR A 161 38.24 -5.85 -21.62
CA THR A 161 37.08 -5.49 -22.47
C THR A 161 35.78 -6.04 -21.87
N ALA A 162 35.64 -5.87 -20.56
CA ALA A 162 34.54 -6.45 -19.79
C ALA A 162 33.19 -5.82 -20.16
N PRO A 163 32.06 -6.49 -19.86
CA PRO A 163 30.73 -5.89 -20.00
C PRO A 163 30.64 -4.56 -19.25
N ASN A 164 29.85 -3.62 -19.77
CA ASN A 164 29.43 -2.48 -18.97
C ASN A 164 28.43 -2.96 -17.91
N TRP A 165 28.96 -3.32 -16.75
CA TRP A 165 28.23 -3.93 -15.64
C TRP A 165 26.98 -3.18 -15.20
N SER A 166 26.98 -1.85 -15.28
CA SER A 166 25.80 -1.02 -14.93
C SER A 166 24.57 -1.30 -15.82
N SER A 167 24.81 -1.76 -17.05
CA SER A 167 23.76 -2.06 -18.05
C SER A 167 23.64 -3.55 -18.39
N ALA A 168 24.63 -4.35 -17.99
CA ALA A 168 24.65 -5.79 -18.26
C ALA A 168 23.76 -6.59 -17.32
N LEU A 169 23.47 -6.05 -16.13
CA LEU A 169 22.71 -6.72 -15.07
C LEU A 169 21.21 -6.38 -15.14
N THR A 170 20.37 -7.40 -15.26
CA THR A 170 18.91 -7.27 -15.14
C THR A 170 18.42 -8.04 -13.92
N GLY A 171 17.84 -7.34 -12.94
CA GLY A 171 17.37 -7.94 -11.70
C GLY A 171 16.17 -8.87 -11.90
N ARG A 172 16.25 -10.08 -11.35
CA ARG A 172 15.19 -11.11 -11.33
C ARG A 172 14.74 -11.50 -9.92
N ARG A 173 15.38 -10.92 -8.90
CA ARG A 173 15.08 -11.13 -7.48
C ARG A 173 13.60 -10.93 -7.17
N THR A 174 13.02 -11.92 -6.49
CA THR A 174 11.66 -11.86 -5.93
C THR A 174 11.70 -11.95 -4.41
N ALA A 175 10.73 -11.32 -3.77
CA ALA A 175 10.60 -11.29 -2.32
C ALA A 175 9.73 -12.42 -1.79
N THR A 176 9.88 -12.69 -0.50
CA THR A 176 8.94 -13.47 0.32
C THR A 176 8.77 -12.81 1.69
N VAL A 177 7.66 -13.10 2.37
CA VAL A 177 7.33 -12.53 3.69
C VAL A 177 6.67 -13.59 4.56
N GLY A 178 6.68 -13.40 5.88
CA GLY A 178 5.89 -14.21 6.81
C GLY A 178 4.39 -14.19 6.45
N LEU A 179 3.64 -15.22 6.88
CA LEU A 179 2.18 -15.20 6.81
C LEU A 179 1.62 -13.92 7.46
N GLY A 180 0.71 -13.22 6.78
CA GLY A 180 0.18 -11.94 7.23
C GLY A 180 1.07 -10.72 6.92
N GLY A 181 2.31 -10.92 6.46
CA GLY A 181 3.18 -9.86 5.99
C GLY A 181 2.72 -9.23 4.68
N ILE A 182 3.10 -7.98 4.44
CA ILE A 182 2.85 -7.28 3.18
C ILE A 182 4.00 -7.59 2.22
N LEU A 183 3.71 -8.30 1.14
CA LEU A 183 4.72 -8.69 0.15
C LEU A 183 5.16 -7.48 -0.69
N PRO A 184 6.43 -7.03 -0.64
CA PRO A 184 6.91 -6.00 -1.56
C PRO A 184 7.12 -6.62 -2.94
N VAL A 185 6.38 -6.12 -3.93
CA VAL A 185 6.52 -6.57 -5.31
C VAL A 185 7.74 -5.90 -5.94
N THR A 186 8.59 -6.74 -6.56
CA THR A 186 9.68 -6.30 -7.42
C THR A 186 9.22 -6.37 -8.88
N SER A 187 9.19 -7.58 -9.44
CA SER A 187 8.78 -7.88 -10.81
C SER A 187 7.74 -9.00 -10.90
N ASP A 188 7.36 -9.58 -9.76
CA ASP A 188 6.48 -10.75 -9.73
C ASP A 188 5.00 -10.41 -9.92
N THR A 189 4.31 -11.27 -10.67
CA THR A 189 2.88 -11.20 -10.97
C THR A 189 2.08 -12.38 -10.41
N THR A 190 2.71 -13.25 -9.62
CA THR A 190 2.09 -14.45 -9.03
C THR A 190 0.80 -14.12 -8.26
N ASN A 191 -0.16 -15.05 -8.30
CA ASN A 191 -1.41 -14.99 -7.55
C ASN A 191 -1.17 -14.89 -6.04
N GLY A 192 -2.15 -14.33 -5.33
CA GLY A 192 -2.15 -14.37 -3.88
C GLY A 192 -2.38 -15.77 -3.33
N ALA A 193 -1.72 -16.05 -2.21
CA ALA A 193 -1.76 -17.28 -1.44
C ALA A 193 -3.14 -17.54 -0.81
N TYR A 194 -3.82 -16.49 -0.35
CA TYR A 194 -5.14 -16.58 0.29
C TYR A 194 -5.91 -15.27 0.16
N PRO A 195 -7.26 -15.31 0.08
CA PRO A 195 -8.08 -14.10 0.09
C PRO A 195 -7.75 -13.21 1.31
N GLY A 196 -7.40 -11.95 1.06
CA GLY A 196 -6.97 -11.02 2.10
C GLY A 196 -5.47 -10.91 2.30
N GLN A 197 -4.64 -11.66 1.57
CA GLN A 197 -3.21 -11.36 1.49
C GLN A 197 -3.00 -9.95 0.93
N TYR A 198 -2.02 -9.24 1.50
CA TYR A 198 -1.62 -7.91 1.04
C TYR A 198 -0.27 -7.94 0.31
N ARG A 199 -0.13 -7.07 -0.68
CA ARG A 199 1.14 -6.78 -1.35
C ARG A 199 1.28 -5.29 -1.62
N ASP A 200 2.51 -4.82 -1.70
CA ASP A 200 2.86 -3.43 -2.01
C ASP A 200 3.50 -3.36 -3.40
N LEU A 201 2.86 -2.63 -4.33
CA LEU A 201 3.41 -2.34 -5.66
C LEU A 201 4.37 -1.13 -5.67
N GLY A 202 4.55 -0.47 -4.53
CA GLY A 202 5.36 0.73 -4.35
C GLY A 202 4.58 2.04 -4.42
N SER A 203 3.45 2.06 -5.13
CA SER A 203 2.55 3.22 -5.21
C SER A 203 1.18 2.95 -4.58
N VAL A 204 0.77 1.69 -4.55
CA VAL A 204 -0.54 1.26 -4.07
C VAL A 204 -0.41 -0.07 -3.34
N LEU A 205 -1.13 -0.16 -2.21
CA LEU A 205 -1.34 -1.42 -1.53
C LEU A 205 -2.45 -2.19 -2.26
N GLN A 206 -2.22 -3.47 -2.53
CA GLN A 206 -3.23 -4.34 -3.12
C GLN A 206 -3.60 -5.47 -2.17
N ARG A 207 -4.85 -5.92 -2.27
CA ARG A 207 -5.40 -7.05 -1.52
C ARG A 207 -5.85 -8.14 -2.50
N TRP A 208 -5.48 -9.38 -2.24
CA TRP A 208 -5.94 -10.53 -3.04
C TRP A 208 -7.42 -10.82 -2.74
N SER A 209 -8.25 -10.93 -3.79
CA SER A 209 -9.68 -11.25 -3.64
C SER A 209 -9.96 -12.76 -3.56
N GLY A 210 -8.98 -13.59 -3.92
CA GLY A 210 -9.18 -15.02 -4.24
C GLY A 210 -9.06 -15.31 -5.73
N THR A 211 -9.26 -14.31 -6.59
CA THR A 211 -9.19 -14.46 -8.06
C THR A 211 -8.32 -13.41 -8.74
N ALA A 212 -8.14 -12.24 -8.13
CA ALA A 212 -7.32 -11.16 -8.66
C ALA A 212 -6.74 -10.28 -7.55
N TRP A 213 -5.67 -9.56 -7.87
CA TRP A 213 -5.16 -8.47 -7.05
C TRP A 213 -5.99 -7.22 -7.32
N ALA A 214 -6.54 -6.62 -6.26
CA ALA A 214 -7.30 -5.38 -6.36
C ALA A 214 -6.67 -4.30 -5.48
N ASP A 215 -6.73 -3.05 -5.93
CA ASP A 215 -6.27 -1.91 -5.15
C ASP A 215 -7.06 -1.81 -3.84
N TYR A 216 -6.33 -1.73 -2.73
CA TYR A 216 -6.94 -1.58 -1.43
C TYR A 216 -7.40 -0.15 -1.22
N GLN A 217 -8.71 0.04 -1.08
CA GLN A 217 -9.30 1.30 -0.66
C GLN A 217 -9.56 1.24 0.85
N PRO A 218 -8.94 2.10 1.67
CA PRO A 218 -9.25 2.14 3.09
C PRO A 218 -10.72 2.51 3.31
N PRO A 219 -11.38 1.99 4.35
CA PRO A 219 -12.77 2.32 4.64
C PRO A 219 -13.03 3.82 4.65
N VAL A 220 -14.13 4.23 4.01
CA VAL A 220 -14.58 5.61 3.97
C VAL A 220 -15.16 5.97 5.33
N ALA A 221 -14.43 6.77 6.13
CA ALA A 221 -14.89 7.27 7.43
C ALA A 221 -15.87 8.44 7.22
N VAL A 222 -17.09 8.13 6.79
CA VAL A 222 -18.17 9.09 6.58
C VAL A 222 -19.29 8.81 7.57
N GLU A 223 -19.67 9.83 8.32
CA GLU A 223 -20.85 9.82 9.16
C GLU A 223 -21.86 10.82 8.64
N THR A 224 -23.15 10.52 8.77
CA THR A 224 -24.25 11.39 8.37
C THR A 224 -25.33 11.46 9.44
N THR A 225 -26.03 12.59 9.55
CA THR A 225 -27.25 12.73 10.36
C THR A 225 -28.28 13.58 9.64
N THR A 226 -29.56 13.31 9.90
CA THR A 226 -30.68 14.13 9.45
C THR A 226 -31.47 14.78 10.59
N THR A 227 -31.01 14.59 11.83
CA THR A 227 -31.71 14.98 13.06
C THR A 227 -30.78 15.70 14.04
N GLY A 228 -31.37 16.39 15.03
CA GLY A 228 -30.65 16.99 16.16
C GLY A 228 -30.41 18.49 16.06
N ALA A 229 -30.58 19.10 14.88
CA ALA A 229 -30.70 20.55 14.79
C ALA A 229 -32.04 21.00 15.39
N THR A 230 -32.03 22.04 16.20
CA THR A 230 -33.24 22.60 16.84
C THR A 230 -33.42 24.05 16.40
N ALA A 231 -34.65 24.47 16.17
CA ALA A 231 -34.98 25.87 15.91
C ALA A 231 -35.22 26.62 17.24
N THR A 232 -34.89 27.91 17.28
CA THR A 232 -35.34 28.78 18.38
C THR A 232 -36.82 29.09 18.26
N THR A 233 -37.41 29.75 19.26
CA THR A 233 -38.76 30.31 19.16
C THR A 233 -38.91 31.02 17.82
N ASP A 234 -40.13 31.01 17.28
CA ASP A 234 -40.46 31.81 16.11
C ASP A 234 -39.88 31.22 14.77
N TRP A 235 -39.18 30.08 14.87
CA TRP A 235 -38.69 29.28 13.75
C TRP A 235 -39.10 27.82 13.90
N SER A 236 -39.07 27.06 12.81
CA SER A 236 -39.20 25.60 12.83
C SER A 236 -38.21 24.95 11.87
N VAL A 237 -37.66 23.80 12.24
CA VAL A 237 -36.75 23.04 11.36
C VAL A 237 -37.57 22.30 10.31
N LEU A 238 -37.29 22.56 9.04
CA LEU A 238 -37.86 21.83 7.91
C LEU A 238 -37.01 20.64 7.52
N SER A 239 -35.69 20.83 7.48
CA SER A 239 -34.74 19.76 7.16
C SER A 239 -33.37 20.07 7.72
N TYR A 240 -32.67 19.05 8.17
CA TYR A 240 -31.25 19.09 8.47
C TYR A 240 -30.59 17.89 7.80
N ASN A 241 -29.49 18.09 7.10
CA ASN A 241 -28.67 17.02 6.54
C ASN A 241 -27.22 17.40 6.77
N ALA A 242 -26.49 16.59 7.53
CA ALA A 242 -25.07 16.83 7.76
C ALA A 242 -24.26 15.58 7.45
N ARG A 243 -23.02 15.82 6.97
CA ARG A 243 -22.02 14.82 6.64
C ARG A 243 -20.68 15.26 7.20
N ARG A 244 -19.97 14.35 7.88
CA ARG A 244 -18.61 14.59 8.34
C ARG A 244 -17.66 13.49 7.93
N THR A 245 -16.43 13.88 7.61
CA THR A 245 -15.33 12.98 7.26
C THR A 245 -14.01 13.64 7.61
N ARG A 246 -13.13 12.92 8.32
CA ARG A 246 -11.75 13.35 8.61
C ARG A 246 -11.63 14.81 9.12
N GLY A 247 -12.45 15.17 10.11
CA GLY A 247 -12.42 16.49 10.75
C GLY A 247 -13.12 17.62 9.97
N VAL A 248 -13.70 17.34 8.80
CA VAL A 248 -14.51 18.30 8.04
C VAL A 248 -15.98 17.93 8.15
N CYS A 249 -16.83 18.92 8.44
CA CYS A 249 -18.28 18.81 8.46
C CYS A 249 -18.88 19.70 7.37
N SER A 250 -19.85 19.18 6.63
CA SER A 250 -20.72 19.94 5.75
C SER A 250 -22.17 19.70 6.12
N PHE A 251 -23.01 20.73 6.13
CA PHE A 251 -24.44 20.57 6.36
C PHE A 251 -25.30 21.47 5.46
N ASN A 252 -26.55 21.04 5.30
CA ASN A 252 -27.66 21.83 4.78
C ASN A 252 -28.77 21.88 5.84
N LEU A 253 -29.20 23.09 6.20
CA LEU A 253 -30.27 23.36 7.16
C LEU A 253 -31.33 24.22 6.49
N ALA A 254 -32.59 23.84 6.61
CA ALA A 254 -33.73 24.64 6.18
C ALA A 254 -34.65 24.91 7.37
N LEU A 255 -35.03 26.16 7.55
CA LEU A 255 -35.89 26.65 8.62
C LEU A 255 -37.07 27.40 8.03
N ALA A 256 -38.28 27.20 8.54
CA ALA A 256 -39.43 28.04 8.24
C ALA A 256 -39.58 29.13 9.31
N ARG A 257 -39.81 30.37 8.88
CA ARG A 257 -40.21 31.48 9.76
C ARG A 257 -41.66 31.27 10.20
N THR A 258 -41.92 31.10 11.49
CA THR A 258 -43.28 30.83 12.02
C THR A 258 -43.86 32.00 12.82
N GLY A 259 -43.02 32.86 13.39
CA GLY A 259 -43.46 34.11 14.00
C GLY A 259 -43.64 35.25 13.00
N ALA A 260 -43.80 36.48 13.50
CA ALA A 260 -44.04 37.67 12.66
C ALA A 260 -42.91 37.96 11.65
N ASN A 261 -43.17 38.73 10.60
CA ASN A 261 -42.14 39.11 9.63
C ASN A 261 -40.86 39.63 10.30
N LEU A 262 -39.70 39.08 9.93
CA LEU A 262 -38.40 39.57 10.40
C LEU A 262 -37.86 40.59 9.40
N VAL A 263 -37.84 41.84 9.80
CA VAL A 263 -37.39 42.96 8.96
C VAL A 263 -35.95 43.27 9.31
N ALA A 264 -35.06 43.23 8.31
CA ALA A 264 -33.72 43.78 8.46
C ALA A 264 -33.83 45.30 8.62
N THR A 265 -33.75 45.77 9.86
CA THR A 265 -33.99 47.17 10.22
C THR A 265 -32.68 47.76 10.72
N ALA A 266 -32.31 48.92 10.18
CA ALA A 266 -31.11 49.62 10.66
C ALA A 266 -31.30 50.15 12.08
N ALA A 267 -30.30 49.96 12.94
CA ALA A 267 -30.01 50.91 14.01
C ALA A 267 -29.18 52.06 13.41
N GLY A 268 -29.82 53.19 13.09
CA GLY A 268 -29.15 54.38 12.54
C GLY A 268 -28.92 54.33 11.02
N THR A 269 -29.23 55.44 10.35
CA THR A 269 -29.69 55.53 8.95
C THR A 269 -28.64 55.41 7.84
N THR A 270 -27.75 54.42 7.85
CA THR A 270 -26.82 54.25 6.70
C THR A 270 -26.51 52.81 6.24
N ASN A 271 -27.04 51.74 6.85
CA ASN A 271 -26.86 50.36 6.36
C ASN A 271 -28.06 49.43 6.66
N PRO A 272 -29.05 49.28 5.76
CA PRO A 272 -30.33 48.58 6.05
C PRO A 272 -30.30 47.03 5.98
N GLY A 273 -29.16 46.38 6.19
CA GLY A 273 -29.01 44.92 6.08
C GLY A 273 -28.77 44.19 7.40
N ASN A 274 -28.78 44.89 8.54
CA ASN A 274 -28.48 44.30 9.85
C ASN A 274 -29.68 43.52 10.43
N VAL A 275 -29.42 42.34 10.96
CA VAL A 275 -30.32 41.58 11.82
C VAL A 275 -29.59 41.43 13.15
N ASN A 276 -30.15 41.93 14.26
CA ASN A 276 -29.47 42.00 15.58
C ASN A 276 -29.10 40.61 16.14
N ASP A 277 -28.02 40.01 15.62
CA ASP A 277 -27.46 38.69 15.95
C ASP A 277 -28.50 37.70 16.48
N THR A 278 -29.54 37.46 15.67
CA THR A 278 -30.72 36.73 16.11
C THR A 278 -30.47 35.23 15.98
N GLN A 279 -30.45 34.50 17.10
CA GLN A 279 -30.33 33.05 17.05
C GLN A 279 -31.58 32.44 16.42
N ILE A 280 -31.39 31.66 15.35
CA ILE A 280 -32.46 31.00 14.58
C ILE A 280 -32.45 29.47 14.74
N ALA A 281 -31.32 28.89 15.11
CA ALA A 281 -31.18 27.46 15.36
C ALA A 281 -29.97 27.13 16.24
N THR A 282 -29.87 25.87 16.65
CA THR A 282 -28.71 25.27 17.30
C THR A 282 -28.38 23.94 16.64
N LEU A 283 -27.10 23.72 16.32
CA LEU A 283 -26.56 22.48 15.77
C LEU A 283 -26.29 21.45 16.88
N PRO A 284 -26.49 20.15 16.61
CA PRO A 284 -26.25 19.09 17.58
C PRO A 284 -24.77 18.95 17.93
N ALA A 285 -24.48 18.48 19.15
CA ALA A 285 -23.11 18.18 19.57
C ALA A 285 -22.43 17.20 18.60
N GLY A 286 -21.13 17.41 18.33
CA GLY A 286 -20.38 16.66 17.33
C GLY A 286 -20.54 17.16 15.88
N TRP A 287 -21.45 18.10 15.64
CA TRP A 287 -21.69 18.72 14.32
C TRP A 287 -21.55 20.24 14.37
N ARG A 288 -20.71 20.74 15.28
CA ARG A 288 -20.47 22.17 15.52
C ARG A 288 -19.06 22.50 15.03
N PRO A 289 -18.80 23.70 14.53
CA PRO A 289 -17.46 24.05 14.10
C PRO A 289 -16.52 24.21 15.30
N ALA A 290 -15.21 23.96 15.12
CA ALA A 290 -14.20 24.19 16.16
C ALA A 290 -14.06 25.68 16.54
N GLN A 291 -14.32 26.57 15.56
CA GLN A 291 -14.28 28.01 15.69
C GLN A 291 -15.47 28.61 14.95
N ASP A 292 -15.82 29.84 15.31
CA ASP A 292 -16.92 30.53 14.64
C ASP A 292 -16.76 30.52 13.13
N SER A 293 -17.83 30.07 12.46
CA SER A 293 -17.87 29.92 11.00
C SER A 293 -18.99 30.77 10.43
N TYR A 294 -18.79 31.30 9.23
CA TYR A 294 -19.80 32.11 8.55
C TYR A 294 -20.33 31.35 7.33
N ALA A 295 -21.63 31.46 7.10
CA ALA A 295 -22.28 30.83 5.96
C ALA A 295 -23.35 31.76 5.36
N ILE A 296 -23.66 31.54 4.09
CA ILE A 296 -24.75 32.25 3.42
C ILE A 296 -26.08 31.62 3.86
N ALA A 297 -27.07 32.48 4.06
CA ALA A 297 -28.46 32.11 4.25
C ALA A 297 -29.31 32.73 3.13
N THR A 298 -30.28 32.00 2.59
CA THR A 298 -31.18 32.50 1.55
C THR A 298 -32.57 31.93 1.68
N ASP A 299 -33.60 32.72 1.38
CA ASP A 299 -34.98 32.23 1.28
C ASP A 299 -35.41 31.91 -0.16
N GLY A 300 -34.55 32.22 -1.14
CA GLY A 300 -34.80 32.11 -2.57
C GLY A 300 -35.24 33.44 -3.21
N TYR A 301 -35.57 34.46 -2.43
CA TYR A 301 -35.90 35.81 -2.88
C TYR A 301 -34.82 36.82 -2.48
N ALA A 302 -34.25 36.63 -1.30
CA ALA A 302 -33.16 37.41 -0.75
C ALA A 302 -32.13 36.49 -0.08
N ASP A 303 -30.98 37.08 0.21
CA ASP A 303 -29.87 36.43 0.88
C ASP A 303 -29.30 37.29 2.01
N GLY A 304 -28.53 36.63 2.86
CA GLY A 304 -27.87 37.21 4.01
C GLY A 304 -26.80 36.26 4.53
N SER A 305 -26.36 36.49 5.75
CA SER A 305 -25.34 35.64 6.37
C SER A 305 -25.73 35.20 7.77
N VAL A 306 -25.24 34.01 8.12
CA VAL A 306 -25.28 33.48 9.46
C VAL A 306 -23.87 33.33 10.01
N ARG A 307 -23.75 33.54 11.32
CA ARG A 307 -22.58 33.14 12.11
C ARG A 307 -22.95 31.90 12.90
N ILE A 308 -22.16 30.86 12.77
CA ILE A 308 -22.29 29.57 13.46
C ILE A 308 -21.20 29.52 14.52
N LEU A 309 -21.58 29.62 15.78
CA LEU A 309 -20.65 29.61 16.90
C LEU A 309 -20.16 28.21 17.23
N ALA A 310 -19.02 28.11 17.91
CA ALA A 310 -18.48 26.83 18.38
C ALA A 310 -19.40 26.08 19.36
N ASP A 311 -20.28 26.80 20.06
CA ASP A 311 -21.32 26.20 20.91
C ASP A 311 -22.51 25.63 20.12
N GLY A 312 -22.51 25.78 18.79
CA GLY A 312 -23.53 25.29 17.87
C GLY A 312 -24.65 26.29 17.57
N SER A 313 -24.67 27.46 18.20
CA SER A 313 -25.68 28.50 17.93
C SER A 313 -25.52 29.05 16.51
N VAL A 314 -26.63 29.13 15.78
CA VAL A 314 -26.72 29.71 14.44
C VAL A 314 -27.40 31.05 14.55
N LEU A 315 -26.63 32.12 14.40
CA LEU A 315 -27.08 33.51 14.47
C LEU A 315 -27.29 34.06 13.07
N LEU A 316 -28.49 34.54 12.77
CA LEU A 316 -28.74 35.37 11.60
C LEU A 316 -28.26 36.79 11.91
N ILE A 317 -27.25 37.25 11.16
CA ILE A 317 -26.55 38.51 11.43
C ILE A 317 -26.83 39.56 10.36
N THR A 318 -27.14 39.13 9.13
CA THR A 318 -27.51 40.04 8.05
C THR A 318 -28.59 39.46 7.16
N TRP A 319 -29.27 40.37 6.47
CA TRP A 319 -30.15 40.06 5.35
C TRP A 319 -29.98 41.15 4.28
N ALA A 320 -30.52 40.92 3.09
CA ALA A 320 -30.53 41.92 2.03
C ALA A 320 -31.10 43.24 2.54
N THR A 321 -30.53 44.34 2.05
CA THR A 321 -30.91 45.71 2.40
C THR A 321 -32.42 45.94 2.26
N SER A 322 -33.08 46.36 3.34
CA SER A 322 -34.54 46.54 3.41
C SER A 322 -35.34 45.25 3.15
N GLY A 323 -34.69 44.09 3.20
CA GLY A 323 -35.30 42.79 3.01
C GLY A 323 -36.13 42.37 4.21
N VAL A 324 -37.17 41.58 3.93
CA VAL A 324 -38.07 41.02 4.94
C VAL A 324 -38.12 39.52 4.77
N ILE A 325 -37.78 38.78 5.82
CA ILE A 325 -38.08 37.35 5.89
C ILE A 325 -39.53 37.23 6.34
N GLN A 326 -40.42 36.93 5.41
CA GLN A 326 -41.85 36.87 5.67
C GLN A 326 -42.19 35.62 6.49
N THR A 327 -43.24 35.70 7.30
CA THR A 327 -43.84 34.53 7.93
C THR A 327 -44.24 33.51 6.86
N GLY A 328 -43.83 32.26 7.01
CA GLY A 328 -44.01 31.19 6.03
C GLY A 328 -42.86 31.02 5.04
N ASN A 329 -41.89 31.95 4.96
CA ASN A 329 -40.71 31.78 4.11
C ASN A 329 -39.73 30.75 4.70
N ASN A 330 -39.02 30.08 3.81
CA ASN A 330 -38.06 29.04 4.15
C ASN A 330 -36.63 29.53 3.94
N VAL A 331 -35.89 29.73 5.03
CA VAL A 331 -34.46 30.09 4.99
C VAL A 331 -33.61 28.82 4.90
N ARG A 332 -32.66 28.81 3.97
CA ARG A 332 -31.77 27.68 3.68
C ARG A 332 -30.32 28.12 3.90
N ILE A 333 -29.57 27.29 4.62
CA ILE A 333 -28.19 27.51 5.00
C ILE A 333 -27.37 26.30 4.57
N SER A 334 -26.23 26.54 3.94
CA SER A 334 -25.25 25.51 3.61
C SER A 334 -23.88 25.94 4.10
N ALA A 335 -23.19 25.06 4.83
CA ALA A 335 -21.89 25.38 5.40
C ALA A 335 -20.94 24.18 5.28
N CYS A 336 -19.63 24.47 5.22
CA CYS A 336 -18.55 23.50 5.32
C CYS A 336 -17.45 24.09 6.22
N TYR A 337 -17.04 23.36 7.26
CA TYR A 337 -16.06 23.82 8.25
C TYR A 337 -15.32 22.66 8.91
N VAL A 338 -14.29 23.00 9.67
CA VAL A 338 -13.52 22.07 10.50
C VAL A 338 -14.22 21.90 11.86
N LEU A 339 -14.34 20.64 12.31
CA LEU A 339 -14.89 20.24 13.61
C LEU A 339 -13.91 20.46 14.77
#